data_AF-A0A5C6ZZC7-F1
#
_entry.id   AF-A0A5C6ZZC7-F1
#
_cell.length_a   1.000
_cell.length_b   1.000
_cell.length_c   1.000
_cell.angle_alpha   90.00
_cell.angle_beta   90.00
_cell.angle_gamma   90.00
#
_symmetry.space_group_name_H-M   'P 1'
#
loop_
_entity.id
_entity.type
_entity.pdbx_description
1 polymer ?
#
loop_
_entity_poly.entity_id
_entity_poly.type
_entity_poly.pdbx_seq_one_letter_code
_entity_poly.pdbx_strand_id
1 'polypeptide(L)' 'MSLNWSHPLIPQRADPHLSLHDGRYWFTASVPGFDAIELRSAARIEDLPEATPRIVWTRHPQGPASWHIWAPEL' A
#
# COMPACT_ATOMS: atom_id res chain seq x y z
N MET A 1 -21.19 -0.07 -18.30
CA MET A 1 -20.81 -1.01 -17.22
C MET A 1 -20.55 -0.18 -15.99
N SER A 2 -21.29 -0.39 -14.91
CA SER A 2 -20.92 0.18 -13.61
C SER A 2 -19.76 -0.63 -13.03
N LEU A 3 -18.66 0.03 -12.72
CA LEU A 3 -17.59 -0.56 -11.92
C LEU A 3 -18.13 -0.72 -10.49
N ASN A 4 -18.37 -1.96 -10.07
CA ASN A 4 -18.83 -2.25 -8.73
C ASN A 4 -17.60 -2.60 -7.86
N TRP A 5 -17.06 -1.60 -7.17
CA TRP A 5 -15.97 -1.78 -6.23
C TRP A 5 -16.50 -1.93 -4.81
N SER A 6 -15.92 -2.87 -4.06
CA SER A 6 -16.14 -2.97 -2.62
C SER A 6 -15.43 -1.80 -1.93
N HIS A 7 -16.19 -0.99 -1.20
CA HIS A 7 -15.66 0.11 -0.41
C HIS A 7 -15.86 -0.17 1.09
N PRO A 8 -14.82 0.01 1.94
CA PRO A 8 -13.46 0.41 1.57
C PRO A 8 -12.74 -0.70 0.77
N LEU A 9 -11.87 -0.30 -0.18
CA LEU A 9 -11.11 -1.25 -0.99
C LEU A 9 -10.11 -2.01 -0.10
N ILE A 10 -9.27 -1.27 0.63
CA ILE A 10 -8.36 -1.84 1.62
C ILE A 10 -8.58 -1.07 2.94
N PRO A 11 -9.22 -1.68 3.94
CA PRO A 11 -9.43 -1.02 5.23
C PRO A 11 -8.09 -0.77 5.94
N GLN A 12 -8.06 0.23 6.82
CA GLN A 12 -6.88 0.57 7.63
C GLN A 12 -5.63 0.89 6.79
N ARG A 13 -5.81 1.57 5.66
CA ARG A 13 -4.74 2.13 4.84
C ARG A 13 -5.07 3.59 4.54
N ALA A 14 -4.20 4.49 4.97
CA ALA A 14 -4.31 5.92 4.70
C ALA A 14 -3.32 6.31 3.59
N ASP A 15 -3.54 7.47 2.96
CA ASP A 15 -2.67 8.01 1.92
C ASP A 15 -2.39 6.99 0.79
N PRO A 16 -3.43 6.41 0.16
CA PRO A 16 -3.26 5.35 -0.82
C PRO A 16 -2.60 5.88 -2.11
N HIS A 17 -1.55 5.21 -2.54
CA HIS A 17 -0.91 5.42 -3.84
C HIS A 17 -1.03 4.15 -4.70
N LEU A 18 -1.32 4.33 -5.99
CA LEU A 18 -1.52 3.24 -6.94
C LEU A 18 -0.79 3.54 -8.25
N SER A 19 0.17 2.68 -8.61
CA SER A 19 0.92 2.75 -9.87
C SER A 19 0.56 1.58 -10.77
N LEU A 20 0.32 1.83 -12.06
CA LEU A 20 0.20 0.79 -13.08
C LEU A 20 1.53 0.64 -13.83
N HIS A 21 2.20 -0.48 -13.65
CA HIS A 21 3.49 -0.77 -14.26
C HIS A 21 3.55 -2.23 -14.70
N ASP A 22 4.02 -2.48 -15.94
CA ASP A 22 4.11 -3.81 -16.57
C ASP A 22 2.83 -4.67 -16.43
N GLY A 23 1.68 -4.04 -16.65
CA GLY A 23 0.37 -4.71 -16.62
C GLY A 23 -0.11 -5.11 -15.22
N ARG A 24 0.50 -4.56 -14.16
CA ARG A 24 0.10 -4.81 -12.77
C ARG A 24 -0.11 -3.50 -12.03
N TYR A 25 -1.11 -3.51 -11.15
CA TYR A 25 -1.31 -2.48 -10.16
C TYR A 25 -0.39 -2.74 -8.97
N TRP A 26 0.33 -1.71 -8.55
CA TRP A 26 1.16 -1.67 -7.36
C TRP A 26 0.56 -0.67 -6.39
N PHE A 27 0.17 -1.17 -5.21
CA PHE A 27 -0.46 -0.40 -4.16
C PHE A 27 0.51 -0.23 -2.99
N THR A 28 0.61 0.99 -2.49
CA THR A 28 1.23 1.31 -1.21
C THR A 28 0.40 2.36 -0.47
N ALA A 29 0.61 2.48 0.83
CA ALA A 29 -0.15 3.36 1.71
C ALA A 29 0.55 3.47 3.06
N SER A 30 0.18 4.48 3.84
CA SER A 30 0.50 4.54 5.27
C SER A 30 -0.15 3.36 6.01
N VAL A 31 0.68 2.55 6.68
CA VAL A 31 0.21 1.51 7.61
C VAL A 31 -0.14 2.10 8.97
N PRO A 32 -1.09 1.54 9.74
CA PRO A 32 -1.51 2.12 11.03
C PRO A 32 -0.39 2.25 12.06
N GLY A 33 0.63 1.39 11.98
CA GLY A 33 1.81 1.43 12.85
C GLY A 33 2.81 2.55 12.50
N PHE A 34 2.69 3.16 11.32
CA PHE A 34 3.61 4.18 10.80
C PHE A 34 5.10 3.79 10.93
N ASP A 35 5.40 2.51 10.71
CA ASP A 35 6.69 1.89 10.99
C ASP A 35 7.29 1.12 9.81
N ALA A 36 6.58 1.02 8.69
CA ALA A 36 7.02 0.27 7.53
C ALA A 36 6.39 0.80 6.23
N ILE A 37 7.03 0.44 5.11
CA ILE A 37 6.47 0.59 3.76
C ILE A 37 6.07 -0.81 3.28
N GLU A 38 4.76 -0.98 3.01
CA GLU A 38 4.23 -2.19 2.41
C GLU A 38 3.92 -1.99 0.92
N LEU A 39 4.11 -3.04 0.12
CA LEU A 39 3.62 -3.13 -1.24
C LEU A 39 2.65 -4.30 -1.38
N ARG A 40 1.58 -4.09 -2.15
CA ARG A 40 0.70 -5.13 -2.68
C ARG A 40 0.68 -5.01 -4.19
N SER A 41 0.52 -6.13 -4.91
CA SER A 41 0.28 -6.06 -6.36
C SER A 41 -0.72 -7.07 -6.85
N ALA A 42 -1.50 -6.67 -7.84
CA ALA A 42 -2.47 -7.51 -8.53
C ALA A 42 -2.65 -7.09 -9.99
N ALA A 43 -3.23 -7.97 -10.81
CA ALA A 43 -3.53 -7.64 -12.21
C ALA A 43 -4.76 -6.73 -12.35
N ARG A 44 -5.66 -6.73 -11.37
CA ARG A 44 -6.88 -5.93 -11.32
C ARG A 44 -6.99 -5.22 -9.96
N ILE A 45 -7.68 -4.09 -9.90
CA ILE A 45 -7.81 -3.29 -8.67
C ILE A 45 -8.61 -4.06 -7.61
N GLU A 46 -9.66 -4.78 -8.01
CA GLU A 46 -10.52 -5.57 -7.13
C GLU A 46 -9.83 -6.76 -6.46
N ASP A 47 -8.66 -7.18 -6.96
CA ASP A 47 -7.89 -8.29 -6.43
C ASP A 47 -6.86 -7.82 -5.37
N LEU A 48 -6.61 -6.51 -5.25
CA LEU A 48 -5.70 -5.92 -4.26
C LEU A 48 -6.06 -6.20 -2.79
N PRO A 49 -7.34 -6.30 -2.38
CA PRO A 49 -7.70 -6.62 -1.00
C PRO A 49 -7.16 -8.00 -0.56
N GLU A 50 -7.20 -8.98 -1.48
CA GLU A 50 -6.74 -10.36 -1.27
C GLU A 50 -5.25 -10.55 -1.57
N ALA A 51 -4.62 -9.61 -2.29
CA ALA A 51 -3.20 -9.67 -2.58
C ALA A 51 -2.36 -9.59 -1.29
N THR A 52 -1.45 -10.56 -1.12
CA THR A 52 -0.58 -10.62 0.05
C THR A 52 0.36 -9.39 0.11
N PRO A 53 0.31 -8.58 1.19
CA PRO A 53 1.25 -7.48 1.36
C PRO A 53 2.66 -7.99 1.63
N ARG A 54 3.65 -7.25 1.14
CA ARG A 54 5.06 -7.44 1.47
C ARG A 54 5.65 -6.17 2.04
N ILE A 55 6.29 -6.27 3.20
CA ILE A 55 7.09 -5.18 3.73
C ILE A 55 8.39 -5.10 2.94
N VAL A 56 8.67 -3.95 2.34
CA VAL A 56 9.89 -3.73 1.53
C VAL A 56 10.90 -2.85 2.25
N TRP A 57 10.46 -2.11 3.27
CA TRP A 57 11.33 -1.28 4.10
C TRP A 57 10.69 -1.11 5.48
N THR A 58 11.51 -1.08 6.53
CA THR A 58 11.08 -0.87 7.93
C THR A 58 11.83 0.30 8.53
N ARG A 59 11.17 1.04 9.42
CA ARG A 59 11.78 2.15 10.16
C ARG A 59 13.12 1.75 10.78
N HIS A 60 14.03 2.71 10.83
CA HIS A 60 15.29 2.51 11.53
C HIS A 60 15.06 2.37 13.05
N PRO A 61 15.98 1.72 13.79
CA PRO A 61 15.91 1.68 15.25
C PRO A 61 16.04 3.07 15.90
N GLN A 62 16.84 3.96 15.29
CA GLN A 62 17.14 5.30 15.78
C GLN A 62 17.60 6.23 14.64
N GLY A 63 17.54 7.54 14.87
CA GLY A 63 18.01 8.56 13.92
C GLY A 63 16.99 8.88 12.82
N PRO A 64 17.41 9.47 11.69
CA PRO A 64 16.52 9.74 10.56
C PRO A 64 15.79 8.47 10.10
N ALA A 65 14.52 8.63 9.72
CA ALA A 65 13.64 7.54 9.30
C ALA A 65 13.36 6.48 10.39
N SER A 66 13.47 6.82 11.68
CA SER A 66 13.12 5.92 12.79
C SER A 66 11.68 6.05 13.30
N TRP A 67 10.90 7.00 12.79
CA TRP A 67 9.52 7.28 13.23
C TRP A 67 8.71 7.94 12.10
N HIS A 68 7.37 7.84 12.19
CA HIS A 68 6.43 8.51 11.28
C HIS A 68 6.68 8.21 9.79
N ILE A 69 6.66 6.92 9.46
CA ILE A 69 6.81 6.48 8.06
C ILE A 69 5.47 6.69 7.35
N TRP A 70 5.40 7.72 6.50
CA TRP A 70 4.16 8.27 5.97
C TRP A 70 4.15 8.36 4.45
N ALA A 71 2.96 8.19 3.89
CA ALA A 71 2.58 8.50 2.51
C ALA A 71 3.62 8.08 1.45
N PRO A 72 4.02 6.79 1.40
CA PRO A 72 4.90 6.31 0.35
C PRO A 72 4.23 6.42 -1.03
N GLU A 73 5.04 6.71 -2.05
CA GLU A 73 4.68 6.56 -3.46
C GLU A 73 5.72 5.65 -4.13
N LEU A 74 5.29 4.84 -5.10
CA LEU A 74 6.11 3.86 -5.81
C LEU A 74 6.23 4.20 -7.30
#